data_AF-A0A314YB39-F1
#
_entry.id   AF-A0A314YB39-F1
#
_cell.length_a   1.000
_cell.length_b   1.000
_cell.length_c   1.000
_cell.angle_alpha   90.00
_cell.angle_beta   90.00
_cell.angle_gamma   90.00
#
_symmetry.space_group_name_H-M   'P 1'
#
loop_
_entity.id
_entity.type
_entity.pdbx_description
1 polymer ?
#
loop_
_entity_poly.entity_id
_entity_poly.type
_entity_poly.pdbx_seq_one_letter_code
_entity_poly.pdbx_strand_id
1 'polypeptide(L)'
;MFLRRLAVASSRSRRFLSSNSSHDLARTIAELNKEMESVFGEPPANGPASSPREAQMVDVSPKESSKRTAISSGKVILGKQVFDLVLANQMAKGDVLSVAKLAGISGAKHTSSLIPLCHNIPLTHVRVDLTLNPKDFSVDIEAEASSTGKTGVEMEAMTAVSVAGLTVYDMCKAASKSIQITDIRLKSKTGGKSGDWSRKE
;
A
#
# COMPACT_ATOMS: atom_id res chain seq x y z
N MET A 1 11.42 61.13 -5.05
CA MET A 1 10.17 60.87 -4.29
C MET A 1 10.27 59.51 -3.62
N PHE A 2 10.31 59.52 -2.29
CA PHE A 2 9.86 58.49 -1.33
C PHE A 2 10.29 57.01 -1.55
N LEU A 3 11.28 56.50 -0.77
CA LEU A 3 11.11 55.71 0.49
C LEU A 3 10.48 54.32 0.21
N ARG A 4 10.94 53.15 0.67
CA ARG A 4 11.95 52.71 1.65
C ARG A 4 12.06 51.18 1.50
N ARG A 5 13.26 50.59 1.69
CA ARG A 5 13.42 49.16 2.02
C ARG A 5 12.62 48.82 3.29
N LEU A 6 12.10 47.60 3.40
CA LEU A 6 12.01 46.89 4.68
C LEU A 6 11.87 45.37 4.43
N ALA A 7 12.92 44.65 4.83
CA ALA A 7 12.84 43.24 5.17
C ALA A 7 12.00 43.10 6.45
N VAL A 8 11.10 42.12 6.49
CA VAL A 8 10.39 41.68 7.70
C VAL A 8 10.52 40.16 7.72
N ALA A 9 11.58 39.66 8.34
CA ALA A 9 11.61 39.24 9.74
C ALA A 9 10.79 37.98 9.98
N SER A 10 11.52 36.85 9.98
CA SER A 10 11.16 35.62 10.69
C SER A 10 10.61 35.98 12.08
N SER A 11 9.30 35.78 12.25
CA SER A 11 8.69 35.81 13.57
C SER A 11 9.06 34.53 14.28
N ARG A 12 10.12 34.63 15.10
CA ARG A 12 10.38 33.78 16.25
C ARG A 12 9.06 33.40 16.91
N SER A 13 8.66 32.14 16.81
CA SER A 13 7.67 31.57 17.71
C SER A 13 8.29 31.51 19.11
N ARG A 14 8.15 32.60 19.86
CA ARG A 14 8.31 32.64 21.31
C ARG A 14 6.92 32.79 21.90
N ARG A 15 6.29 31.66 22.18
CA ARG A 15 5.40 31.50 23.33
C ARG A 15 6.03 30.37 24.15
N PHE A 16 7.06 30.67 24.93
CA PHE A 16 6.93 30.80 26.39
C PHE A 16 5.88 29.82 26.94
N LEU A 17 6.32 28.58 27.14
CA LEU A 17 5.71 27.66 28.08
C LEU A 17 5.85 28.27 29.48
N SER A 18 4.79 28.91 29.95
CA SER A 18 4.64 29.25 31.36
C SER A 18 3.20 29.61 31.65
N SER A 19 2.39 28.61 31.98
CA SER A 19 1.26 28.81 32.91
C SER A 19 1.01 27.55 33.72
N ASN A 20 1.28 27.66 35.02
CA ASN A 20 0.99 26.67 36.05
C ASN A 20 -0.51 26.69 36.41
N SER A 21 -1.41 26.40 35.47
CA SER A 21 -2.81 26.10 35.84
C SER A 21 -3.51 25.22 34.81
N SER A 22 -4.20 24.19 35.30
CA SER A 22 -5.08 23.30 34.50
C SER A 22 -6.19 24.06 33.77
N HIS A 23 -6.52 25.28 34.20
CA HIS A 23 -7.52 26.13 33.57
C HIS A 23 -7.10 26.69 32.20
N ASP A 24 -5.80 26.81 31.92
CA ASP A 24 -5.31 27.41 30.68
C ASP A 24 -5.28 26.41 29.51
N LEU A 25 -5.04 25.13 29.83
CA LEU A 25 -5.05 24.04 28.84
C LEU A 25 -6.47 23.79 28.32
N ALA A 26 -7.46 23.76 29.22
CA ALA A 26 -8.86 23.54 28.85
C ALA A 26 -9.39 24.65 27.93
N ARG A 27 -8.96 25.89 28.18
CA ARG A 27 -9.33 27.06 27.37
C ARG A 27 -8.66 27.01 25.99
N THR A 28 -7.39 26.65 25.95
CA THR A 28 -6.64 26.46 24.70
C THR A 28 -7.24 25.34 23.83
N ILE A 29 -7.64 24.22 24.46
CA ILE A 29 -8.32 23.12 23.76
C ILE A 29 -9.68 23.58 23.21
N ALA A 30 -10.45 24.35 23.99
CA ALA A 30 -11.73 24.89 23.53
C ALA A 30 -11.56 25.87 22.35
N GLU A 31 -10.54 26.72 22.37
CA GLU A 31 -10.21 27.62 21.25
C GLU A 31 -9.80 26.85 19.99
N LEU A 32 -8.96 25.82 20.13
CA LEU A 32 -8.57 24.93 19.02
C LEU A 32 -9.78 24.18 18.43
N ASN A 33 -10.66 23.65 19.27
CA ASN A 33 -11.86 22.95 18.80
C ASN A 33 -12.78 23.90 18.03
N LYS A 34 -12.92 25.15 18.50
CA LYS A 34 -13.73 26.17 17.82
C LYS A 34 -13.12 26.60 16.47
N GLU A 35 -11.79 26.69 16.40
CA GLU A 35 -11.11 26.90 15.11
C GLU A 35 -11.32 25.70 14.18
N MET A 36 -11.20 24.47 14.67
CA MET A 36 -11.42 23.26 13.88
C MET A 36 -12.87 23.16 13.36
N GLU A 37 -13.88 23.47 14.17
CA GLU A 37 -15.28 23.54 13.74
C GLU A 37 -15.52 24.59 12.65
N SER A 38 -14.81 25.72 12.70
CA SER A 38 -14.90 26.76 11.65
C SER A 38 -14.31 26.32 10.30
N VAL A 39 -13.33 25.41 10.32
CA VAL A 39 -12.64 24.91 9.12
C VAL A 39 -13.32 23.66 8.55
N PHE A 40 -13.83 22.78 9.41
CA PHE A 40 -14.34 21.45 9.03
C PHE A 40 -15.85 21.25 9.24
N GLY A 41 -16.55 22.21 9.85
CA GLY A 41 -17.97 22.10 10.23
C GLY A 41 -18.19 21.39 11.57
N GLU A 42 -19.41 21.46 12.11
CA GLU A 42 -19.79 20.73 13.32
C GLU A 42 -19.81 19.22 13.06
N PRO A 43 -19.28 18.37 13.96
CA PRO A 43 -19.44 16.94 13.87
C PRO A 43 -20.93 16.56 13.97
N PRO A 44 -21.41 15.55 13.20
CA PRO A 44 -22.82 15.22 13.15
C PRO A 44 -23.36 14.79 14.52
N ALA A 45 -24.46 15.41 14.95
CA ALA A 45 -24.99 15.32 16.31
C ALA A 45 -25.69 13.99 16.68
N ASN A 46 -25.85 13.03 15.77
CA ASN A 46 -26.64 11.81 16.02
C ASN A 46 -26.02 10.53 15.43
N GLY A 47 -24.85 10.14 15.93
CA GLY A 47 -24.37 8.76 15.91
C GLY A 47 -24.06 8.34 17.34
N PRO A 48 -24.17 7.04 17.71
CA PRO A 48 -23.70 6.61 19.01
C PRO A 48 -22.24 7.06 19.11
N ALA A 49 -21.87 7.70 20.22
CA ALA A 49 -20.50 8.07 20.51
C ALA A 49 -19.64 6.79 20.58
N SER A 50 -19.29 6.23 19.43
CA SER A 50 -18.22 5.27 19.34
C SER A 50 -16.97 6.10 19.59
N SER A 51 -16.38 5.92 20.77
CA SER A 51 -14.95 6.12 20.97
C SER A 51 -14.22 5.83 19.65
N PRO A 52 -13.28 6.69 19.18
CA PRO A 52 -12.52 6.38 17.98
C PRO A 52 -11.98 4.96 18.12
N ARG A 53 -12.47 4.03 17.27
CA ARG A 53 -11.98 2.65 17.32
C ARG A 53 -10.55 2.70 16.84
N GLU A 54 -9.62 2.57 17.79
CA GLU A 54 -8.20 2.51 17.50
C GLU A 54 -7.91 1.37 16.51
N ALA A 55 -6.94 1.59 15.63
CA ALA A 55 -6.52 0.59 14.66
C ALA A 55 -5.98 -0.64 15.42
N GLN A 56 -6.66 -1.78 15.29
CA GLN A 56 -6.33 -2.99 16.01
C GLN A 56 -6.24 -4.20 15.06
N MET A 57 -5.19 -5.01 15.24
CA MET A 57 -5.06 -6.30 14.57
C MET A 57 -6.09 -7.28 15.16
N VAL A 58 -6.85 -7.95 14.29
CA VAL A 58 -7.91 -8.87 14.71
C VAL A 58 -7.32 -10.10 15.40
N ASP A 59 -7.81 -10.47 16.58
CA ASP A 59 -7.43 -11.74 17.21
C ASP A 59 -7.95 -12.93 16.40
N VAL A 60 -7.03 -13.79 15.97
CA VAL A 60 -7.33 -15.00 15.20
C VAL A 60 -7.16 -16.27 16.03
N SER A 61 -6.77 -16.17 17.30
CA SER A 61 -6.56 -17.31 18.21
C SER A 61 -7.75 -18.28 18.27
N PRO A 62 -9.02 -17.82 18.27
CA PRO A 62 -10.19 -18.71 18.29
C PRO A 62 -10.48 -19.44 16.96
N LYS A 63 -9.81 -19.06 15.86
CA LYS A 63 -10.05 -19.65 14.54
C LYS A 63 -9.28 -20.97 14.39
N GLU A 64 -9.87 -21.92 13.69
CA GLU A 64 -9.19 -23.15 13.31
C GLU A 64 -8.17 -22.93 12.19
N SER A 65 -7.14 -23.77 12.20
CA SER A 65 -6.12 -23.78 11.15
C SER A 65 -6.63 -24.56 9.94
N SER A 66 -6.45 -24.00 8.75
CA SER A 66 -6.81 -24.66 7.49
C SER A 66 -5.78 -24.33 6.41
N LYS A 67 -5.71 -25.15 5.35
CA LYS A 67 -5.01 -24.78 4.12
C LYS A 67 -5.69 -23.57 3.50
N ARG A 68 -4.89 -22.61 3.04
CA ARG A 68 -5.35 -21.35 2.47
C ARG A 68 -4.48 -20.99 1.29
N THR A 69 -5.10 -20.57 0.21
CA THR A 69 -4.43 -20.13 -1.01
C THR A 69 -5.08 -18.84 -1.48
N ALA A 70 -4.30 -17.93 -2.06
CA ALA A 70 -4.80 -16.74 -2.72
C ALA A 70 -4.02 -16.52 -4.02
N ILE A 71 -4.73 -16.15 -5.08
CA ILE A 71 -4.17 -15.76 -6.38
C ILE A 71 -4.56 -14.32 -6.65
N SER A 72 -3.57 -13.50 -6.96
CA SER A 72 -3.73 -12.09 -7.33
C SER A 72 -3.09 -11.82 -8.68
N SER A 73 -3.58 -10.81 -9.38
CA SER A 73 -3.01 -10.34 -10.65
C SER A 73 -2.74 -8.85 -10.63
N GLY A 74 -1.90 -8.39 -11.54
CA GLY A 74 -1.68 -6.98 -11.86
C GLY A 74 -1.07 -6.85 -13.24
N LYS A 75 -0.96 -5.62 -13.73
CA LYS A 75 -0.42 -5.32 -15.05
C LYS A 75 0.52 -4.11 -14.98
N VAL A 76 1.58 -4.13 -15.80
CA VAL A 76 2.46 -2.97 -15.98
C VAL A 76 2.46 -2.56 -17.44
N ILE A 77 1.84 -1.44 -17.77
CA ILE A 77 1.83 -0.87 -19.13
C ILE A 77 3.17 -0.17 -19.37
N LEU A 78 3.97 -0.70 -20.29
CA LEU A 78 5.31 -0.19 -20.60
C LEU A 78 5.30 0.82 -21.76
N GLY A 79 4.44 0.57 -22.75
CA GLY A 79 4.53 1.21 -24.06
C GLY A 79 5.55 0.54 -24.98
N LYS A 80 5.34 0.65 -26.29
CA LYS A 80 6.05 -0.15 -27.31
C LYS A 80 7.58 -0.11 -27.20
N GLN A 81 8.16 1.08 -27.05
CA GLN A 81 9.62 1.22 -27.00
C GLN A 81 10.24 0.45 -25.83
N VAL A 82 9.67 0.59 -24.63
CA VAL A 82 10.19 -0.09 -23.43
C VAL A 82 9.90 -1.58 -23.50
N PHE A 83 8.73 -1.96 -24.01
CA PHE A 83 8.37 -3.36 -24.23
C PHE A 83 9.38 -4.08 -25.13
N ASP A 84 9.74 -3.47 -26.27
CA ASP A 84 10.70 -4.06 -27.22
C ASP A 84 12.09 -4.25 -26.57
N LEU A 85 12.53 -3.30 -25.73
CA LEU A 85 13.79 -3.41 -24.99
C LEU A 85 13.76 -4.54 -23.95
N VAL A 86 12.65 -4.70 -23.23
CA VAL A 86 12.48 -5.78 -22.25
C VAL A 86 12.44 -7.13 -22.97
N LEU A 87 11.70 -7.23 -24.07
CA LEU A 87 11.60 -8.45 -24.88
C LEU A 87 12.97 -8.89 -25.42
N ALA A 88 13.79 -7.93 -25.87
CA ALA A 88 15.14 -8.18 -26.36
C ALA A 88 16.19 -8.35 -25.24
N ASN A 89 15.79 -8.23 -23.97
CA ASN A 89 16.67 -8.21 -22.79
C ASN A 89 17.80 -7.16 -22.89
N GLN A 90 17.49 -5.97 -23.42
CA GLN A 90 18.43 -4.86 -23.66
C GLN A 90 18.31 -3.74 -22.62
N MET A 91 17.69 -4.03 -21.48
CA MET A 91 17.60 -3.08 -20.38
C MET A 91 18.95 -2.96 -19.67
N ALA A 92 19.39 -1.72 -19.42
CA ALA A 92 20.72 -1.45 -18.85
C ALA A 92 20.96 -2.09 -17.47
N LYS A 93 19.88 -2.38 -16.73
CA LYS A 93 19.93 -3.00 -15.39
C LYS A 93 19.89 -4.54 -15.41
N GLY A 94 19.81 -5.17 -16.58
CA GLY A 94 19.71 -6.63 -16.73
C GLY A 94 18.28 -7.13 -16.92
N ASP A 95 18.08 -8.42 -16.65
CA ASP A 95 16.82 -9.13 -16.89
C ASP A 95 15.70 -8.63 -15.95
N VAL A 96 14.77 -7.87 -16.53
CA VAL A 96 13.65 -7.26 -15.83
C VAL A 96 12.70 -8.30 -15.22
N LEU A 97 12.35 -9.36 -15.97
CA LEU A 97 11.32 -10.31 -15.54
C LEU A 97 11.86 -11.20 -14.41
N SER A 98 13.12 -11.63 -14.53
CA SER A 98 13.77 -12.44 -13.49
C SER A 98 13.93 -11.68 -12.18
N VAL A 99 14.39 -10.42 -12.24
CA VAL A 99 14.54 -9.58 -11.03
C VAL A 99 13.18 -9.28 -10.41
N ALA A 100 12.16 -8.94 -11.22
CA ALA A 100 10.81 -8.69 -10.72
C ALA A 100 10.15 -9.93 -10.10
N LYS A 101 10.39 -11.13 -10.65
CA LYS A 101 9.94 -12.42 -10.06
C LYS A 101 10.50 -12.60 -8.65
N LEU A 102 11.81 -12.43 -8.47
CA LEU A 102 12.46 -12.54 -7.17
C LEU A 102 11.96 -11.49 -6.18
N ALA A 103 11.80 -10.25 -6.64
CA ALA A 103 11.28 -9.16 -5.82
C ALA A 103 9.84 -9.43 -5.36
N GLY A 104 8.97 -9.97 -6.22
CA GLY A 104 7.61 -10.38 -5.84
C GLY A 104 7.61 -11.47 -4.77
N ILE A 105 8.46 -12.50 -4.91
CA ILE A 105 8.61 -13.57 -3.90
C ILE A 105 9.09 -13.00 -2.57
N SER A 106 10.06 -12.08 -2.60
CA SER A 106 10.54 -11.38 -1.40
C SER A 106 9.42 -10.54 -0.79
N GLY A 107 8.67 -9.79 -1.60
CA GLY A 107 7.54 -8.95 -1.18
C GLY A 107 6.49 -9.73 -0.39
N ALA A 108 6.06 -10.90 -0.87
CA ALA A 108 5.12 -11.76 -0.14
C ALA A 108 5.64 -12.16 1.25
N LYS A 109 6.93 -12.47 1.38
CA LYS A 109 7.53 -12.87 2.67
C LYS A 109 7.62 -11.71 3.66
N HIS A 110 7.57 -10.46 3.18
CA HIS A 110 7.67 -9.25 4.00
C HIS A 110 6.34 -8.51 4.18
N THR A 111 5.21 -9.09 3.74
CA THR A 111 3.89 -8.44 3.80
C THR A 111 3.53 -7.91 5.20
N SER A 112 3.75 -8.69 6.26
CA SER A 112 3.45 -8.29 7.64
C SER A 112 4.32 -7.14 8.15
N SER A 113 5.50 -6.91 7.55
CA SER A 113 6.36 -5.77 7.86
C SER A 113 5.92 -4.49 7.13
N LEU A 114 5.16 -4.64 6.04
CA LEU A 114 4.70 -3.54 5.18
C LEU A 114 3.28 -3.09 5.52
N ILE A 115 2.41 -4.01 5.91
CA ILE A 115 0.98 -3.77 6.17
C ILE A 115 0.71 -3.89 7.67
N PRO A 116 0.51 -2.77 8.40
CA PRO A 116 0.60 -2.74 9.87
C PRO A 116 -0.29 -3.72 10.63
N LEU A 117 -1.46 -4.07 10.08
CA LEU A 117 -2.45 -4.92 10.75
C LEU A 117 -2.50 -6.35 10.18
N CYS A 118 -1.58 -6.71 9.28
CA CYS A 118 -1.44 -8.08 8.82
C CYS A 118 -0.78 -8.94 9.89
N HIS A 119 -1.29 -10.15 10.08
CA HIS A 119 -0.62 -11.16 10.89
C HIS A 119 0.68 -11.59 10.22
N ASN A 120 1.66 -12.02 11.01
CA ASN A 120 2.83 -12.71 10.47
C ASN A 120 2.46 -14.16 10.10
N ILE A 121 2.43 -14.48 8.81
CA ILE A 121 2.01 -15.78 8.30
C ILE A 121 3.22 -16.58 7.80
N PRO A 122 3.47 -17.79 8.32
CA PRO A 122 4.48 -18.68 7.74
C PRO A 122 3.99 -19.23 6.39
N LEU A 123 4.46 -18.62 5.30
CA LEU A 123 4.13 -19.05 3.94
C LEU A 123 4.74 -20.42 3.63
N THR A 124 3.93 -21.31 3.07
CA THR A 124 4.37 -22.64 2.63
C THR A 124 4.74 -22.66 1.14
N HIS A 125 4.14 -21.77 0.34
CA HIS A 125 4.44 -21.63 -1.07
C HIS A 125 4.19 -20.19 -1.55
N VAL A 126 5.04 -19.71 -2.46
CA VAL A 126 4.86 -18.47 -3.21
C VAL A 126 5.27 -18.71 -4.66
N ARG A 127 4.37 -18.40 -5.59
CA ARG A 127 4.63 -18.35 -7.04
C ARG A 127 4.39 -16.93 -7.51
N VAL A 128 5.25 -16.42 -8.39
CA VAL A 128 5.04 -15.16 -9.08
C VAL A 128 5.40 -15.40 -10.53
N ASP A 129 4.52 -15.12 -11.47
CA ASP A 129 4.77 -15.27 -12.90
C ASP A 129 4.58 -13.91 -13.59
N LEU A 130 5.49 -13.62 -14.52
CA LEU A 130 5.46 -12.40 -15.32
C LEU A 130 5.51 -12.79 -16.79
N THR A 131 4.58 -12.26 -17.57
CA THR A 131 4.45 -12.57 -19.00
C THR A 131 4.37 -11.27 -19.79
N LEU A 132 5.17 -11.14 -20.84
CA LEU A 132 5.07 -10.02 -21.76
C LEU A 132 3.84 -10.19 -22.65
N ASN A 133 3.01 -9.15 -22.72
CA ASN A 133 1.81 -9.11 -23.54
C ASN A 133 1.97 -8.12 -24.70
N PRO A 134 2.15 -8.60 -25.94
CA PRO A 134 2.37 -7.74 -27.10
C PRO A 134 1.09 -7.01 -27.57
N LYS A 135 -0.10 -7.40 -27.08
CA LYS A 135 -1.37 -6.78 -27.51
C LYS A 135 -1.49 -5.34 -27.01
N ASP A 136 -1.01 -5.07 -25.80
CA ASP A 136 -1.08 -3.76 -25.14
C ASP A 136 0.28 -3.28 -24.60
N PHE A 137 1.37 -3.91 -25.04
CA PHE A 137 2.75 -3.60 -24.66
C PHE A 137 2.95 -3.54 -23.15
N SER A 138 2.53 -4.61 -22.47
CA SER A 138 2.51 -4.70 -21.02
C SER A 138 3.23 -5.94 -20.47
N VAL A 139 3.43 -5.95 -19.16
CA VAL A 139 3.79 -7.14 -18.40
C VAL A 139 2.60 -7.54 -17.55
N ASP A 140 2.02 -8.69 -17.82
CA ASP A 140 1.01 -9.32 -16.98
C ASP A 140 1.70 -10.03 -15.81
N ILE A 141 1.22 -9.79 -14.59
CA ILE A 141 1.76 -10.37 -13.36
C ILE A 141 0.67 -11.19 -12.69
N GLU A 142 0.98 -12.43 -12.32
CA GLU A 142 0.15 -13.25 -11.46
C GLU A 142 0.98 -13.75 -10.27
N ALA A 143 0.43 -13.70 -9.07
CA ALA A 143 1.07 -14.26 -7.89
C ALA A 143 0.11 -15.15 -7.12
N GLU A 144 0.63 -16.28 -6.65
CA GLU A 144 -0.04 -17.21 -5.76
C GLU A 144 0.72 -17.27 -4.43
N ALA A 145 0.00 -17.16 -3.31
CA ALA A 145 0.52 -17.42 -1.98
C ALA A 145 -0.30 -18.54 -1.33
N SER A 146 0.37 -19.42 -0.59
CA SER A 146 -0.27 -20.48 0.21
C SER A 146 0.32 -20.59 1.60
N SER A 147 -0.51 -20.98 2.56
CA SER A 147 -0.12 -21.31 3.93
C SER A 147 -1.13 -22.27 4.58
N THR A 148 -0.76 -22.85 5.71
CA THR A 148 -1.68 -23.53 6.63
C THR A 148 -1.76 -22.71 7.91
N GLY A 149 -2.91 -22.10 8.18
CA GLY A 149 -3.04 -21.16 9.30
C GLY A 149 -4.46 -20.67 9.58
N LYS A 150 -4.56 -19.69 10.47
CA LYS A 150 -5.82 -19.17 11.02
C LYS A 150 -6.38 -17.96 10.25
N THR A 151 -5.59 -17.38 9.35
CA THR A 151 -5.96 -16.20 8.54
C THR A 151 -5.53 -16.39 7.09
N GLY A 152 -6.20 -15.69 6.17
CA GLY A 152 -5.96 -15.79 4.73
C GLY A 152 -4.64 -15.15 4.30
N VAL A 153 -4.24 -15.46 3.07
CA VAL A 153 -2.98 -15.02 2.44
C VAL A 153 -3.21 -14.07 1.25
N GLU A 154 -4.38 -13.40 1.23
CA GLU A 154 -4.77 -12.47 0.16
C GLU A 154 -3.76 -11.31 0.04
N MET A 155 -3.28 -10.83 1.19
CA MET A 155 -2.35 -9.71 1.25
C MET A 155 -0.95 -10.10 0.77
N GLU A 156 -0.49 -11.31 1.03
CA GLU A 156 0.80 -11.81 0.56
C GLU A 156 0.80 -11.93 -0.97
N ALA A 157 -0.27 -12.47 -1.56
CA ALA A 157 -0.43 -12.52 -3.01
C ALA A 157 -0.51 -11.12 -3.64
N MET A 158 -1.28 -10.18 -3.08
CA MET A 158 -1.36 -8.81 -3.61
C MET A 158 -0.05 -8.03 -3.43
N THR A 159 0.66 -8.25 -2.33
CA THR A 159 1.97 -7.63 -2.09
C THR A 159 2.99 -8.14 -3.11
N ALA A 160 3.02 -9.44 -3.39
CA ALA A 160 3.89 -10.00 -4.43
C ALA A 160 3.69 -9.34 -5.80
N VAL A 161 2.44 -9.22 -6.25
CA VAL A 161 2.11 -8.52 -7.50
C VAL A 161 2.59 -7.07 -7.46
N SER A 162 2.31 -6.36 -6.36
CA SER A 162 2.65 -4.95 -6.22
C SER A 162 4.16 -4.70 -6.27
N VAL A 163 4.93 -5.49 -5.52
CA VAL A 163 6.39 -5.37 -5.45
C VAL A 163 7.03 -5.79 -6.78
N ALA A 164 6.52 -6.84 -7.44
CA ALA A 164 6.95 -7.21 -8.78
C ALA A 164 6.70 -6.07 -9.78
N GLY A 165 5.51 -5.45 -9.75
CA GLY A 165 5.17 -4.32 -10.61
C GLY A 165 6.05 -3.09 -10.37
N LEU A 166 6.30 -2.73 -9.10
CA LEU A 166 7.22 -1.66 -8.72
C LEU A 166 8.66 -1.95 -9.19
N THR A 167 9.06 -3.22 -9.19
CA THR A 167 10.39 -3.63 -9.66
C THR A 167 10.49 -3.52 -11.18
N VAL A 168 9.46 -3.93 -11.93
CA VAL A 168 9.40 -3.68 -13.38
C VAL A 168 9.52 -2.18 -13.66
N TYR A 169 8.79 -1.34 -12.92
CA TYR A 169 8.91 0.11 -13.04
C TYR A 169 10.36 0.57 -12.76
N ASP A 170 10.97 0.16 -11.64
CA ASP A 170 12.32 0.59 -11.27
C ASP A 170 13.39 0.24 -12.33
N MET A 171 13.26 -0.95 -12.91
CA MET A 171 14.13 -1.48 -13.95
C MET A 171 13.96 -0.70 -15.27
N CYS A 172 12.74 -0.21 -15.55
CA CYS A 172 12.39 0.41 -16.84
C CYS A 172 12.30 1.94 -16.82
N LYS A 173 12.22 2.60 -15.66
CA LYS A 173 11.94 4.04 -15.53
C LYS A 173 12.97 4.97 -16.16
N ALA A 174 14.12 4.46 -16.57
CA ALA A 174 15.12 5.24 -17.30
C ALA A 174 14.74 5.40 -18.79
N ALA A 175 14.09 4.39 -19.38
CA ALA A 175 13.64 4.41 -20.76
C ALA A 175 12.32 5.16 -20.94
N SER A 176 11.40 5.08 -19.97
CA SER A 176 10.20 5.92 -19.94
C SER A 176 9.69 6.18 -18.52
N LYS A 177 9.19 7.38 -18.27
CA LYS A 177 8.49 7.75 -17.02
C LYS A 177 6.98 7.51 -17.07
N SER A 178 6.42 7.25 -18.25
CA SER A 178 4.97 7.07 -18.46
C SER A 178 4.45 5.68 -18.09
N ILE A 179 5.32 4.80 -17.56
CA ILE A 179 4.96 3.43 -17.18
C ILE A 179 3.87 3.47 -16.10
N GLN A 180 2.84 2.64 -16.26
CA GLN A 180 1.71 2.57 -15.34
C GLN A 180 1.62 1.17 -14.74
N ILE A 181 1.36 1.09 -13.44
CA ILE A 181 1.02 -0.16 -12.75
C ILE A 181 -0.49 -0.12 -12.51
N THR A 182 -1.21 -1.10 -13.03
CA THR A 182 -2.68 -1.14 -13.01
C THR A 182 -3.19 -2.51 -12.57
N ASP A 183 -4.49 -2.57 -12.31
CA ASP A 183 -5.25 -3.83 -12.15
C ASP A 183 -4.73 -4.78 -11.08
N ILE A 184 -4.05 -4.25 -10.05
CA ILE A 184 -3.66 -5.03 -8.87
C ILE A 184 -4.92 -5.46 -8.12
N ARG A 185 -5.22 -6.74 -8.14
CA ARG A 185 -6.47 -7.28 -7.59
C ARG A 185 -6.37 -8.76 -7.26
N LEU A 186 -7.12 -9.19 -6.26
CA LEU A 186 -7.36 -10.60 -5.96
C LEU A 186 -8.18 -11.24 -7.09
N LYS A 187 -7.71 -12.37 -7.64
CA LYS A 187 -8.44 -13.22 -8.60
C LYS A 187 -9.25 -14.29 -7.89
N SER A 188 -8.64 -15.00 -6.95
CA SER A 188 -9.32 -16.03 -6.18
C SER A 188 -8.66 -16.25 -4.83
N LYS A 189 -9.40 -16.88 -3.92
CA LYS A 189 -8.88 -17.41 -2.67
C LYS A 189 -9.64 -18.66 -2.25
N THR A 190 -9.00 -19.51 -1.47
CA THR A 190 -9.60 -20.72 -0.92
C THR A 190 -9.33 -20.87 0.58
N GLY A 191 -10.25 -21.56 1.26
CA GLY A 191 -10.12 -21.92 2.67
C GLY A 191 -10.53 -20.83 3.67
N GLY A 192 -10.65 -21.27 4.93
CA GLY A 192 -11.17 -20.44 6.03
C GLY A 192 -12.70 -20.37 6.08
N LYS A 193 -13.20 -19.72 7.15
CA LYS A 193 -14.64 -19.65 7.44
C LYS A 193 -15.48 -18.99 6.35
N SER A 194 -14.91 -18.05 5.59
CA SER A 194 -15.63 -17.37 4.51
C SER A 194 -15.84 -18.24 3.27
N GLY A 195 -15.22 -19.43 3.23
CA GLY A 195 -15.20 -20.27 2.04
C GLY A 195 -14.36 -19.68 0.91
N ASP A 196 -14.48 -20.34 -0.23
CA ASP A 196 -13.77 -20.01 -1.46
C ASP A 196 -14.42 -18.82 -2.15
N TRP A 197 -13.59 -17.98 -2.75
CA TRP A 197 -14.04 -16.82 -3.50
C TRP A 197 -13.27 -16.74 -4.82
N SER A 198 -13.99 -16.40 -5.88
CA SER A 198 -13.39 -16.11 -7.19
C SER A 198 -14.04 -14.86 -7.76
N ARG A 199 -13.23 -14.01 -8.39
CA ARG A 199 -13.70 -12.85 -9.11
C ARG A 199 -14.52 -13.31 -10.30
N LYS A 200 -15.74 -12.77 -10.43
CA LYS A 200 -16.53 -12.88 -11.67
C LYS A 200 -16.02 -11.83 -12.65
N GLU A 201 -15.74 -12.26 -13.88
CA GLU A 201 -15.39 -11.36 -14.99
C GLU A 201 -16.62 -10.60 -15.49
#